data_AF-A0A970N9B6-F1
#
_entry.id   AF-A0A970N9B6-F1
#
_cell.length_a   1.000
_cell.length_b   1.000
_cell.length_c   1.000
_cell.angle_alpha   90.00
_cell.angle_beta   90.00
_cell.angle_gamma   90.00
#
_symmetry.space_group_name_H-M   'P 1'
#
loop_
_entity.id
_entity.type
_entity.pdbx_description
1 polymer ?
#
loop_
_entity_poly.entity_id
_entity_poly.type
_entity_poly.pdbx_seq_one_letter_code
_entity_poly.pdbx_strand_id
1 'polypeptide(L)' 'MYFQYGQKEKEYLAKQDAKMAYAIATIGHINRPVNPDLFSSVITHIIGQQISSVAQRT' A
#
# COMPACT_ATOMS: atom_id res chain seq x y z
N MET A 1 2.10 8.38 -9.90
CA MET A 1 1.70 9.12 -8.68
C MET A 1 1.97 8.23 -7.47
N TYR A 2 2.29 8.78 -6.31
CA TYR A 2 2.43 8.01 -5.05
C TYR A 2 1.33 8.38 -4.07
N PHE A 3 0.91 7.41 -3.26
CA PHE A 3 -0.02 7.66 -2.17
C PHE A 3 0.61 8.62 -1.16
N GLN A 4 -0.08 9.74 -0.89
CA GLN A 4 0.44 10.80 -0.04
C GLN A 4 0.01 10.54 1.40
N TYR A 5 1.01 10.42 2.28
CA TYR A 5 0.81 10.36 3.72
C TYR A 5 2.09 10.82 4.42
N GLY A 6 1.97 11.23 5.67
CA GLY A 6 3.07 11.83 6.40
C GLY A 6 3.15 11.37 7.85
N GLN A 7 3.69 12.27 8.67
CA GLN A 7 3.92 12.00 10.07
C GLN A 7 2.61 11.86 10.85
N LYS A 8 1.58 12.63 10.50
CA LYS A 8 0.27 12.59 11.15
C LYS A 8 -0.36 11.20 11.11
N GLU A 9 -0.40 10.58 9.93
CA GLU A 9 -0.98 9.25 9.74
C GLU A 9 -0.15 8.18 10.44
N LYS A 10 1.19 8.29 10.37
CA LYS A 10 2.11 7.37 11.06
C LYS A 10 1.95 7.42 12.58
N GLU A 11 1.86 8.61 13.16
CA GLU A 11 1.69 8.79 14.61
C GLU A 11 0.33 8.32 15.09
N TYR A 12 -0.71 8.57 14.30
CA TYR A 12 -2.04 8.04 14.60
C TYR A 12 -2.00 6.52 14.71
N LEU A 13 -1.45 5.82 13.71
CA LEU A 13 -1.37 4.36 13.70
C LEU A 13 -0.46 3.80 14.81
N ALA A 14 0.69 4.43 15.05
CA ALA A 14 1.62 4.01 16.10
C ALA A 14 1.03 4.15 17.51
N LYS A 15 0.14 5.13 17.74
CA LYS A 15 -0.54 5.29 19.05
C LYS A 15 -1.59 4.22 19.31
N GLN A 16 -2.16 3.60 18.28
CA GLN A 16 -3.24 2.63 18.43
C GLN A 16 -2.74 1.22 18.75
N ASP A 17 -1.54 0.83 18.28
CA ASP A 17 -1.01 -0.52 18.44
C ASP A 17 0.52 -0.54 18.51
N ALA A 18 1.07 -1.22 19.53
CA ALA A 18 2.51 -1.31 19.76
C ALA A 18 3.27 -2.12 18.69
N LYS A 19 2.67 -3.17 18.14
CA LYS A 19 3.24 -3.92 17.00
C LYS A 19 3.22 -3.06 15.74
N MET A 20 2.17 -2.25 15.55
CA MET A 20 2.12 -1.27 14.44
C MET A 20 3.20 -0.20 14.61
N ALA A 21 3.40 0.34 15.81
CA ALA A 21 4.48 1.29 16.09
C ALA A 21 5.87 0.69 15.77
N TYR A 22 6.12 -0.55 16.20
CA TYR A 22 7.34 -1.27 15.89
C TYR A 22 7.51 -1.45 14.38
N ALA A 23 6.47 -1.91 13.67
CA ALA A 23 6.51 -2.10 12.22
C ALA A 23 6.80 -0.79 11.47
N ILE A 24 6.19 0.33 11.86
CA ILE A 24 6.46 1.65 11.27
C ILE A 24 7.91 2.08 11.51
N ALA A 25 8.45 1.84 12.70
CA ALA A 25 9.85 2.16 13.03
C ALA A 25 10.84 1.28 12.24
N THR A 26 10.54 0.00 12.05
CA THR A 26 11.41 -0.94 11.32
C THR A 26 11.34 -0.78 9.80
N ILE A 27 10.14 -0.63 9.24
CA ILE A 27 9.91 -0.57 7.78
C ILE A 27 10.19 0.84 7.24
N GLY A 28 9.89 1.88 8.01
CA GLY A 28 10.04 3.27 7.58
C GLY A 28 8.95 3.74 6.61
N HIS A 29 9.28 4.71 5.75
CA HIS A 29 8.33 5.27 4.79
C HIS A 29 8.16 4.34 3.57
N ILE A 30 6.91 4.13 3.14
CA ILE A 30 6.52 3.23 2.07
C ILE A 30 6.05 4.07 0.88
N ASN A 31 6.80 4.01 -0.21
CA ASN A 31 6.38 4.63 -1.47
C ASN A 31 5.42 3.68 -2.21
N ARG A 32 4.10 3.91 -2.07
CA ARG A 32 3.07 3.11 -2.76
C ARG A 32 2.63 3.81 -4.05
N PRO A 33 2.89 3.24 -5.24
CA PRO A 33 2.40 3.82 -6.49
C PRO A 33 0.87 3.74 -6.59
N VAL A 34 0.29 4.75 -7.24
CA VAL A 34 -1.15 4.88 -7.53
C VAL A 34 -1.31 4.99 -9.04
N ASN A 35 -2.16 4.13 -9.62
CA ASN A 35 -2.59 4.22 -11.00
C ASN A 35 -3.75 5.23 -11.10
N PRO A 36 -3.60 6.35 -11.84
CA PRO A 36 -4.65 7.36 -11.96
C PRO A 36 -5.80 6.93 -12.87
N ASP A 37 -5.62 5.93 -13.74
CA ASP A 37 -6.69 5.42 -14.58
C ASP A 37 -7.50 4.37 -13.82
N LEU A 38 -8.72 4.76 -13.44
CA LEU A 38 -9.63 3.91 -12.68
C LEU A 38 -10.08 2.67 -13.46
N PHE A 39 -10.27 2.78 -14.78
CA PHE A 39 -10.75 1.66 -15.57
C PHE A 39 -9.68 0.57 -15.65
N SER A 40 -8.46 0.92 -16.07
CA SER A 40 -7.35 -0.06 -16.08
C SER A 40 -7.01 -0.56 -14.69
N SER A 41 -7.16 0.27 -13.64
CA SER A 41 -6.97 -0.16 -12.26
C SER A 41 -7.92 -1.29 -11.90
N VAL A 42 -9.22 -1.15 -12.15
CA VAL A 42 -10.21 -2.19 -11.82
C VAL A 42 -9.93 -3.47 -12.59
N ILE A 43 -9.67 -3.38 -13.90
CA ILE A 43 -9.35 -4.55 -14.73
C ILE A 43 -8.10 -5.28 -14.20
N THR A 44 -7.03 -4.54 -13.89
CA THR A 44 -5.80 -5.11 -13.34
C THR A 44 -6.06 -5.85 -12.03
N HIS A 45 -6.90 -5.31 -11.15
CA HIS A 45 -7.24 -5.95 -9.88
C HIS A 45 -8.09 -7.21 -10.05
N ILE A 46 -9.02 -7.25 -11.02
CA ILE A 46 -9.84 -8.44 -11.32
C ILE A 46 -8.95 -9.56 -11.85
N ILE A 47 -8.07 -9.27 -12.82
CA ILE A 47 -7.16 -10.26 -13.40
C ILE A 47 -6.22 -10.84 -12.34
N GLY A 48 -5.83 -10.03 -11.35
CA GLY A 48 -4.96 -10.45 -10.24
C GLY A 48 -5.62 -11.32 -9.18
N GLN A 49 -6.92 -11.60 -9.27
CA GLN A 49 -7.59 -12.39 -8.24
C GLN A 49 -7.15 -13.85 -8.29
N GLN A 50 -6.91 -14.43 -7.10
CA GLN A 50 -6.55 -15.84 -6.91
C GLN A 50 -5.27 -16.30 -7.61
N ILE A 51 -4.44 -15.36 -8.10
CA ILE A 51 -3.14 -15.65 -8.71
C ILE A 51 -2.03 -14.87 -8.00
N SER A 52 -0.80 -15.34 -8.13
CA SER A 52 0.35 -14.63 -7.55
C SER A 52 0.60 -13.32 -8.29
N SER A 53 1.25 -12.35 -7.63
CA SER A 53 1.67 -11.11 -8.29
C SER A 53 2.68 -11.34 -9.42
N VAL A 54 3.39 -12.47 -9.44
CA VAL A 54 4.25 -12.86 -10.57
C VAL A 54 3.38 -13.22 -11.78
N ALA A 55 2.35 -14.04 -11.56
CA ALA A 55 1.41 -14.44 -12.61
C ALA A 55 0.64 -13.23 -13.17
N GLN A 56 0.20 -12.30 -12.31
CA GLN A 56 -0.54 -11.10 -12.72
C GLN A 56 0.27 -10.13 -13.60
N ARG A 57 1.62 -10.16 -13.52
CA ARG A 57 2.49 -9.27 -14.29
C ARG A 57 2.82 -9.79 -15.71
N THR A 58 2.39 -11.00 -16.03
CA THR A 58 2.55 -11.62 -17.36
C THR A 58 1.34 -11.31 -18.22
#